data_AF-A0A932TDE2-F1
#
_entry.id   AF-A0A932TDE2-F1
#
_cell.length_a   1.000
_cell.length_b   1.000
_cell.length_c   1.000
_cell.angle_alpha   90.00
_cell.angle_beta   90.00
_cell.angle_gamma   90.00
#
_symmetry.space_group_name_H-M   'P 1'
#
loop_
_entity.id
_entity.type
_entity.pdbx_description
1 polymer ?
#
loop_
_entity_poly.entity_id
_entity_poly.type
_entity_poly.pdbx_seq_one_letter_code
_entity_poly.pdbx_strand_id
1 'polypeptide(L)'
;MEKRWNILSTEQSKVSALYQSLKISDSLCKILVQRGIDTFEQAKSYFRPDIQALHDPFLMKDMQKAVERILSAFKQKEKILVYGDYDV
;
A
#
# COMPACT_ATOMS: atom_id res chain seq x y z
N MET A 1 28.67 -1.34 -16.42
CA MET A 1 27.64 -0.37 -15.97
C MET A 1 28.07 0.12 -14.60
N GLU A 2 28.40 1.41 -14.45
CA GLU A 2 28.83 1.96 -13.16
C GLU A 2 27.62 2.18 -12.24
N LYS A 3 27.71 1.71 -11.00
CA LYS A 3 26.66 1.92 -10.00
C LYS A 3 26.81 3.32 -9.41
N ARG A 4 25.72 4.08 -9.39
CA ARG A 4 25.66 5.40 -8.75
C ARG A 4 24.81 5.34 -7.49
N TRP A 5 25.38 5.77 -6.38
CA TRP A 5 24.63 6.02 -5.16
C TRP A 5 23.86 7.33 -5.31
N ASN A 6 22.57 7.29 -4.98
CA ASN A 6 21.71 8.46 -4.93
C ASN A 6 21.22 8.66 -3.50
N ILE A 7 21.69 9.72 -2.84
CA ILE A 7 21.25 10.07 -1.49
C ILE A 7 20.15 11.12 -1.63
N LEU A 8 18.94 10.76 -1.21
CA LEU A 8 17.78 11.64 -1.29
C LEU A 8 17.86 12.72 -0.20
N SER A 9 17.64 13.98 -0.58
CA SER A 9 17.46 15.08 0.37
C SER A 9 16.06 15.06 0.98
N THR A 10 15.90 15.66 2.16
CA THR A 10 14.62 15.78 2.88
C THR A 10 14.45 17.16 3.46
N GLU A 11 13.21 17.64 3.48
CA GLU A 11 12.86 18.89 4.16
C GLU A 11 12.93 18.73 5.68
N GLN A 12 13.90 19.41 6.32
CA GLN A 12 14.16 19.29 7.75
C GLN A 12 12.98 19.80 8.61
N SER A 13 12.16 20.72 8.08
CA SER A 13 10.93 21.18 8.73
C SER A 13 9.92 20.05 8.91
N LYS A 14 9.69 19.25 7.87
CA LYS A 14 8.80 18.07 7.90
C LYS A 14 9.32 17.00 8.83
N VAL A 15 10.63 16.73 8.79
CA VAL A 15 11.29 15.78 9.70
C VAL A 15 11.10 16.19 11.16
N SER A 16 11.31 17.47 11.47
CA SER A 16 11.13 18.01 12.82
C SER A 16 9.67 17.93 13.28
N ALA A 17 8.72 18.27 12.41
CA ALA A 17 7.29 18.17 12.72
C ALA A 17 6.86 16.72 13.00
N LEU A 18 7.34 15.78 12.18
CA LEU A 18 7.06 14.36 12.35
C LEU A 18 7.72 13.80 13.62
N TYR A 19 8.93 14.23 13.95
CA TYR A 19 9.60 13.90 15.21
C TYR A 19 8.78 14.35 16.43
N GLN A 20 8.27 15.59 16.42
CA GLN A 20 7.46 16.12 17.54
C GLN A 20 6.16 15.32 17.74
N SER A 21 5.56 14.84 16.65
CA SER A 21 4.29 14.08 16.72
C SER A 21 4.48 12.61 17.08
N LEU A 22 5.50 11.92 16.53
CA LEU A 22 5.71 10.48 16.71
C LEU A 22 6.67 10.14 17.86
N LYS A 23 7.59 11.07 18.20
CA LYS A 23 8.67 10.88 19.19
C LYS A 23 9.54 9.64 18.92
N ILE A 24 9.78 9.35 17.64
CA ILE A 24 10.69 8.29 17.18
C ILE A 24 12.03 8.88 16.74
N SER A 25 13.02 8.06 16.43
CA SER A 25 14.35 8.56 16.00
C SER A 25 14.28 9.45 14.76
N ASP A 26 15.12 10.49 14.70
CA ASP A 26 15.27 11.40 13.55
C ASP A 26 15.54 10.66 12.23
N SER A 27 16.35 9.59 12.26
CA SER A 27 16.62 8.76 11.08
C SER A 27 15.35 8.11 10.51
N LEU A 28 14.45 7.63 11.37
CA LEU A 28 13.16 7.08 10.93
C LEU A 28 12.25 8.18 10.37
N CYS A 29 12.22 9.36 10.99
CA CYS A 29 11.45 10.49 10.47
C CYS A 29 11.93 10.92 9.08
N LYS A 30 13.26 10.99 8.85
CA LYS A 30 13.85 11.25 7.52
C LYS A 30 13.39 10.23 6.49
N ILE A 31 13.46 8.94 6.85
CA ILE A 31 13.07 7.84 5.98
C ILE A 31 11.57 7.89 5.62
N LEU A 32 10.70 8.27 6.56
CA LEU A 32 9.26 8.42 6.31
C LEU A 32 8.98 9.59 5.36
N VAL A 33 9.62 10.74 5.58
CA VAL A 33 9.49 11.91 4.71
C VAL A 33 9.97 11.59 3.28
N GLN A 34 11.06 10.83 3.12
CA GLN A 34 11.52 10.35 1.80
C GLN A 34 10.50 9.44 1.08
N ARG A 35 9.65 8.75 1.85
CA ARG A 35 8.56 7.92 1.33
C ARG A 35 7.26 8.69 1.10
N GLY A 36 7.26 10.02 1.28
CA GLY A 36 6.06 10.85 1.16
C GLY A 36 5.11 10.76 2.35
N ILE A 37 5.58 10.24 3.49
CA ILE A 37 4.83 10.13 4.75
C ILE A 37 5.33 11.24 5.67
N ASP A 38 4.66 12.38 5.68
CA ASP A 38 5.09 13.58 6.41
C ASP A 38 4.10 14.07 7.47
N THR A 39 3.03 13.32 7.71
CA THR A 39 2.04 13.58 8.77
C THR A 39 1.92 12.41 9.76
N PHE A 40 1.43 12.72 10.96
CA PHE A 40 1.12 11.70 11.97
C PHE A 40 0.11 10.66 11.46
N GLU A 41 -0.97 11.10 10.80
CA GLU A 41 -2.01 10.18 10.31
C GLU A 41 -1.50 9.27 9.19
N GLN A 42 -0.68 9.78 8.27
CA GLN A 42 -0.03 8.94 7.26
C GLN A 42 0.90 7.91 7.92
N ALA A 43 1.70 8.31 8.91
CA ALA A 43 2.59 7.40 9.62
C ALA A 43 1.81 6.35 10.41
N LYS A 44 0.72 6.75 11.07
CA LYS A 44 -0.18 5.84 11.80
C LYS A 44 -0.81 4.83 10.86
N SER A 45 -1.36 5.27 9.72
CA SER A 45 -1.93 4.39 8.69
C SER A 45 -0.88 3.41 8.14
N TYR A 46 0.34 3.88 7.91
CA TYR A 46 1.45 3.06 7.42
C TYR A 46 1.87 1.96 8.41
N PHE A 47 2.02 2.29 9.70
CA PHE A 47 2.45 1.32 10.72
C PHE A 47 1.30 0.47 11.29
N ARG A 48 0.05 0.89 11.07
CA ARG A 48 -1.16 0.21 11.56
C ARG A 48 -2.18 0.13 10.42
N PRO A 49 -1.89 -0.69 9.38
CA PRO A 49 -2.83 -0.88 8.30
C PRO A 49 -4.15 -1.47 8.83
N ASP A 50 -5.26 -0.98 8.28
CA ASP A 50 -6.61 -1.44 8.60
C ASP A 50 -7.23 -2.07 7.36
N ILE A 51 -7.90 -3.21 7.53
CA ILE A 51 -8.65 -3.88 6.44
C ILE A 51 -9.76 -2.98 5.88
N GLN A 52 -10.31 -2.08 6.70
CA GLN A 52 -11.31 -1.10 6.27
C GLN A 52 -10.74 -0.03 5.35
N ALA A 53 -9.41 0.15 5.34
CA ALA A 53 -8.72 1.10 4.47
C ALA A 53 -8.30 0.50 3.12
N LEU A 54 -8.65 -0.77 2.83
CA LEU A 54 -8.44 -1.36 1.52
C LEU A 54 -9.23 -0.60 0.45
N HIS A 55 -8.64 -0.49 -0.75
CA HIS A 55 -9.34 0.05 -1.91
C HIS A 55 -10.57 -0.82 -2.25
N ASP A 56 -11.62 -0.17 -2.75
CA ASP A 56 -12.78 -0.88 -3.28
C ASP A 56 -12.32 -1.83 -4.42
N PRO A 57 -12.54 -3.15 -4.29
CA PRO A 57 -12.18 -4.11 -5.32
C PRO A 57 -12.81 -3.81 -6.69
N PHE A 58 -13.98 -3.14 -6.73
CA PHE A 58 -14.64 -2.76 -7.99
C PHE A 58 -13.90 -1.70 -8.78
N LEU A 59 -12.88 -1.05 -8.20
CA LEU A 59 -11.96 -0.18 -8.92
C LEU A 59 -10.99 -0.97 -9.81
N MET A 60 -10.81 -2.27 -9.58
CA MET A 60 -10.01 -3.11 -10.46
C MET A 60 -10.71 -3.27 -11.81
N LYS A 61 -9.93 -3.19 -12.88
CA LYS A 61 -10.42 -3.33 -14.25
C LYS A 61 -11.21 -4.65 -14.40
N ASP A 62 -12.41 -4.54 -14.97
CA ASP A 62 -13.32 -5.65 -15.25
C ASP A 62 -13.77 -6.48 -14.01
N MET A 63 -13.59 -5.97 -12.78
CA MET A 63 -14.00 -6.69 -11.56
C MET A 63 -15.48 -7.06 -11.57
N GLN A 64 -16.35 -6.13 -11.97
CA GLN A 64 -17.79 -6.39 -12.10
C GLN A 64 -18.10 -7.57 -13.02
N LYS A 65 -17.44 -7.63 -14.19
CA LYS A 65 -17.61 -8.74 -15.16
C LYS A 65 -17.12 -10.07 -14.59
N ALA A 66 -16.02 -10.05 -13.84
CA ALA A 66 -15.48 -11.24 -13.20
C ALA A 66 -16.46 -11.81 -12.16
N VAL A 67 -17.02 -10.94 -11.31
CA VAL A 67 -18.04 -11.33 -10.32
C VAL A 67 -19.27 -11.93 -11.00
N GLU A 68 -19.80 -11.26 -12.03
CA GLU A 68 -20.96 -11.74 -12.79
C GLU A 68 -20.70 -13.12 -13.43
N ARG A 69 -19.51 -13.32 -14.01
CA ARG A 69 -19.12 -14.59 -14.64
C ARG A 69 -19.06 -15.73 -13.63
N ILE A 70 -18.48 -15.51 -12.44
CA ILE A 70 -18.36 -16.51 -11.37
C ILE A 70 -19.74 -16.85 -10.82
N LEU A 71 -20.57 -15.84 -10.53
CA LEU A 71 -21.94 -16.06 -10.02
C LEU A 71 -22.81 -16.81 -11.02
N SER A 72 -22.64 -16.55 -12.33
CA SER A 72 -23.33 -17.28 -13.39
C SER A 72 -22.92 -18.76 -13.43
N ALA A 73 -21.61 -19.06 -13.42
CA ALA A 73 -21.10 -20.44 -13.35
C ALA A 73 -21.64 -21.19 -12.14
N PHE A 74 -21.64 -20.54 -10.97
CA PHE A 74 -22.15 -21.11 -9.75
C PHE A 74 -23.64 -21.47 -9.85
N LYS A 75 -24.47 -20.55 -10.35
CA LYS A 75 -25.91 -20.79 -10.57
C LYS A 75 -26.17 -21.93 -11.55
N GLN A 76 -25.36 -22.04 -12.59
CA GLN A 76 -25.48 -23.08 -13.63
C GLN A 76 -24.81 -24.41 -13.26
N LYS A 77 -24.20 -24.50 -12.06
CA LYS A 77 -23.42 -25.67 -11.60
C LYS A 77 -22.31 -26.07 -12.57
N GLU A 78 -21.70 -25.08 -13.22
CA GLU A 78 -20.51 -25.28 -14.04
C GLU A 78 -19.34 -25.76 -13.18
N LYS A 79 -18.42 -26.54 -13.78
CA LYS A 79 -17.16 -26.89 -13.11
C LYS A 79 -16.27 -25.64 -13.07
N ILE A 80 -15.78 -25.30 -11.88
CA ILE A 80 -14.88 -24.17 -11.66
C ILE A 80 -13.50 -24.72 -11.26
N LEU A 81 -12.46 -24.29 -11.96
CA LEU A 81 -11.06 -24.56 -11.64
C LEU A 81 -10.40 -23.26 -11.18
N VAL A 82 -9.78 -23.28 -10.01
CA VAL A 82 -8.90 -22.19 -9.56
C VAL A 82 -7.48 -22.60 -9.89
N TYR A 83 -6.84 -21.85 -10.79
CA TYR A 83 -5.46 -22.06 -11.21
C TYR A 83 -4.65 -20.82 -10.82
N GLY A 84 -3.73 -20.98 -9.88
CA GLY A 84 -2.86 -19.93 -9.37
C GLY A 84 -1.42 -20.11 -9.82
N ASP A 85 -0.61 -19.07 -9.60
CA ASP A 85 0.85 -19.16 -9.74
C ASP A 85 1.48 -19.70 -8.45
N TYR A 86 2.72 -20.19 -8.53
CA TYR A 86 3.43 -20.82 -7.41
C TYR A 86 4.21 -19.83 -6.52
N ASP A 87 4.21 -18.54 -6.83
CA ASP A 87 4.91 -17.52 -6.06
C ASP A 87 4.18 -17.22 -4.72
N VAL A 88 4.94 -17.07 -3.62
CA VAL A 88 4.45 -16.85 -2.24
C VAL A 88 4.73 -15.43 -1.76
#